data_AF-A0A955GQ43-F1
#
_entry.id   AF-A0A955GQ43-F1
#
_cell.length_a   1.000
_cell.length_b   1.000
_cell.length_c   1.000
_cell.angle_alpha   90.00
_cell.angle_beta   90.00
_cell.angle_gamma   90.00
#
_symmetry.space_group_name_H-M   'P 1'
#
loop_
_entity.id
_entity.type
_entity.pdbx_description
1 polymer ?
#
loop_
_entity_poly.entity_id
_entity_poly.type
_entity_poly.pdbx_seq_one_letter_code
_entity_poly.pdbx_strand_id
1 'polypeptide(L)'
;MVLLWILRIIPALIVLQTLRYKFTGHPESRELFARLRLLGLPEQYGRIGTGVLELIFGVLILIPSTSTIGALGISVLMVGAMISHITKIGFKGNNLPLFISALIAFGCSVVYLFILLSYAMYISV
;
A
#
# COMPACT_ATOMS: atom_id res chain seq x y z
N MET A 1 4.64 -20.20 -10.41
CA MET A 1 3.19 -20.06 -10.15
C MET A 1 2.89 -19.69 -8.70
N VAL A 2 3.28 -20.50 -7.70
CA VAL A 2 2.99 -20.22 -6.27
C VAL A 2 3.59 -18.89 -5.78
N LEU A 3 4.87 -18.64 -6.07
CA LEU A 3 5.56 -17.40 -5.65
C LEU A 3 4.85 -16.13 -6.11
N LEU A 4 4.39 -16.07 -7.37
CA LEU A 4 3.68 -14.91 -7.91
C LEU A 4 2.38 -14.63 -7.18
N TRP A 5 1.66 -15.68 -6.75
CA TRP A 5 0.45 -15.51 -5.94
C TRP A 5 0.76 -15.03 -4.53
N ILE A 6 1.80 -15.55 -3.90
CA ILE A 6 2.24 -15.07 -2.57
C ILE A 6 2.56 -13.57 -2.62
N LEU A 7 3.33 -13.15 -3.64
CA LEU A 7 3.71 -11.74 -3.83
C LEU A 7 2.52 -10.81 -4.12
N ARG A 8 1.36 -11.35 -4.50
CA ARG A 8 0.12 -10.58 -4.74
C ARG A 8 -0.81 -10.58 -3.52
N ILE A 9 -0.94 -11.74 -2.86
CA ILE A 9 -1.84 -11.92 -1.71
C ILE A 9 -1.32 -11.16 -0.50
N ILE A 10 -0.02 -11.20 -0.20
CA ILE A 10 0.56 -10.50 0.95
C ILE A 10 0.25 -9.00 0.93
N PRO A 11 0.62 -8.23 -0.13
CA PRO A 11 0.31 -6.80 -0.16
C PRO A 11 -1.18 -6.52 -0.19
N ALA A 12 -2.00 -7.35 -0.86
CA ALA A 12 -3.45 -7.20 -0.86
C ALA A 12 -4.03 -7.32 0.56
N LEU A 13 -3.66 -8.35 1.31
CA LEU A 13 -4.12 -8.55 2.69
C LEU A 13 -3.70 -7.38 3.59
N ILE A 14 -2.46 -6.91 3.46
CA ILE A 14 -1.95 -5.77 4.23
C ILE A 14 -2.81 -4.53 3.98
N VAL A 15 -2.99 -4.12 2.72
CA VAL A 15 -3.74 -2.89 2.41
C VAL A 15 -5.23 -3.03 2.70
N LEU A 16 -5.83 -4.21 2.52
CA LEU A 16 -7.25 -4.42 2.83
C LEU A 16 -7.52 -4.43 4.34
N GLN A 17 -6.59 -4.93 5.15
CA GLN A 17 -6.71 -4.90 6.60
C GLN A 17 -6.70 -3.47 7.17
N THR A 18 -5.92 -2.55 6.57
CA THR A 18 -5.87 -1.16 7.04
C THR A 18 -7.18 -0.40 6.78
N LEU A 19 -7.96 -0.80 5.77
CA LEU A 19 -9.21 -0.15 5.39
C LEU A 19 -10.24 -0.12 6.52
N ARG A 20 -10.26 -1.15 7.37
CA ARG A 20 -11.18 -1.18 8.52
C ARG A 20 -10.97 0.06 9.39
N TYR A 21 -9.72 0.41 9.69
CA TYR A 21 -9.39 1.59 10.51
C TYR A 21 -9.72 2.89 9.78
N LYS A 22 -9.43 2.95 8.48
CA LYS A 22 -9.67 4.14 7.67
C LYS A 22 -11.16 4.40 7.48
N PHE A 23 -11.96 3.45 7.02
CA PHE A 23 -13.37 3.68 6.70
C PHE A 23 -14.27 3.81 7.94
N THR A 24 -13.96 3.11 9.03
CA THR A 24 -14.69 3.31 10.31
C THR A 24 -14.31 4.62 11.00
N GLY A 25 -13.23 5.27 10.55
CA GLY A 25 -12.72 6.48 11.19
C GLY A 25 -12.25 6.21 12.62
N HIS A 26 -11.53 5.11 12.83
CA HIS A 26 -10.98 4.74 14.13
C HIS A 26 -10.14 5.90 14.72
N PRO A 27 -10.18 6.17 16.05
CA PRO A 27 -9.48 7.31 16.65
C PRO A 27 -8.00 7.42 16.26
N GLU A 28 -7.25 6.31 16.32
CA GLU A 28 -5.85 6.25 15.88
C GLU A 28 -5.67 6.63 14.41
N SER A 29 -6.60 6.21 13.53
CA SER A 29 -6.54 6.56 12.12
C SER A 29 -6.79 8.06 11.91
N ARG A 30 -7.79 8.62 12.57
CA ARG A 30 -8.07 10.06 12.49
C ARG A 30 -6.91 10.90 12.99
N GLU A 31 -6.31 10.50 14.11
CA GLU A 31 -5.16 11.20 14.68
C GLU A 31 -3.93 11.13 13.76
N LEU A 32 -3.65 9.94 13.20
CA LEU A 32 -2.56 9.74 12.23
C LEU A 32 -2.72 10.67 11.02
N PHE A 33 -3.90 10.71 10.42
CA PHE A 33 -4.17 11.55 9.26
C PHE A 33 -4.28 13.04 9.60
N ALA A 34 -4.67 13.40 10.83
CA ALA A 34 -4.62 14.77 11.33
C ALA A 34 -3.18 15.28 11.48
N ARG A 35 -2.26 14.44 11.96
CA ARG A 35 -0.82 14.74 12.00
C ARG A 35 -0.22 14.82 10.60
N LEU A 36 -0.63 13.93 9.70
CA LEU A 36 -0.12 13.88 8.34
C LEU A 36 -0.44 15.16 7.55
N ARG A 37 -1.68 15.65 7.69
CA ARG A 37 -2.20 16.91 7.13
C ARG A 37 -1.78 17.11 5.66
N LEU A 38 -2.20 16.18 4.81
CA LEU A 38 -1.88 16.20 3.38
C LEU A 38 -2.39 17.49 2.74
N LEU A 39 -1.48 18.30 2.17
CA LEU A 39 -1.79 19.54 1.44
C LEU A 39 -2.66 20.54 2.24
N GLY A 40 -2.60 20.52 3.57
CA GLY A 40 -3.44 21.39 4.42
C GLY A 40 -4.92 20.99 4.46
N LEU A 41 -5.30 19.89 3.80
CA LEU A 41 -6.67 19.39 3.78
C LEU A 41 -7.06 18.73 5.12
N PRO A 42 -8.36 18.70 5.45
CA PRO A 42 -8.87 17.93 6.58
C PRO A 42 -8.50 16.44 6.49
N GLU A 43 -8.29 15.81 7.65
CA GLU A 43 -7.78 14.42 7.75
C GLU A 43 -8.58 13.42 6.90
N GLN A 44 -9.90 13.60 6.82
CA GLN A 44 -10.82 12.74 6.10
C GLN A 44 -10.48 12.59 4.61
N TYR A 45 -9.97 13.64 3.96
CA TYR A 45 -9.61 13.58 2.54
C TYR A 45 -8.42 12.65 2.32
N GLY A 46 -7.39 12.76 3.17
CA GLY A 46 -6.26 11.86 3.16
C GLY A 46 -6.65 10.43 3.55
N ARG A 47 -7.43 10.28 4.62
CA ARG A 47 -7.83 8.97 5.15
C ARG A 47 -8.72 8.20 4.19
N ILE A 48 -9.82 8.82 3.74
CA ILE A 48 -10.77 8.17 2.83
C ILE A 48 -10.17 8.05 1.42
N GLY A 49 -9.51 9.10 0.93
CA GLY A 49 -8.89 9.09 -0.40
C GLY A 49 -7.85 7.99 -0.55
N THR A 50 -6.91 7.87 0.39
CA THR A 50 -5.93 6.76 0.36
C THR A 50 -6.60 5.41 0.60
N GLY A 51 -7.64 5.31 1.44
CA GLY A 51 -8.39 4.07 1.62
C GLY A 51 -9.09 3.59 0.36
N VAL A 52 -9.69 4.48 -0.42
CA VAL A 52 -10.31 4.11 -1.71
C VAL A 52 -9.26 3.59 -2.70
N LEU A 53 -8.11 4.27 -2.80
CA LEU A 53 -7.02 3.83 -3.67
C LEU A 53 -6.45 2.47 -3.22
N GLU A 54 -6.25 2.27 -1.91
CA GLU A 54 -5.82 0.98 -1.34
C GLU A 54 -6.81 -0.14 -1.64
N LEU A 55 -8.11 0.12 -1.55
CA LEU A 55 -9.15 -0.86 -1.92
C LEU A 55 -9.05 -1.24 -3.40
N ILE A 56 -8.98 -0.23 -4.28
CA ILE A 56 -8.89 -0.46 -5.73
C ILE A 56 -7.65 -1.28 -6.05
N PHE A 57 -6.47 -0.84 -5.62
CA PHE A 57 -5.22 -1.53 -5.96
C PHE A 57 -5.06 -2.88 -5.26
N GLY A 58 -5.58 -3.01 -4.02
CA GLY A 58 -5.65 -4.28 -3.29
C GLY A 58 -6.53 -5.33 -3.97
N VAL A 59 -7.59 -4.92 -4.68
CA VAL A 59 -8.40 -5.82 -5.51
C VAL A 59 -7.73 -6.08 -6.86
N LEU A 60 -7.24 -5.04 -7.54
CA LEU A 60 -6.63 -5.17 -8.87
C LEU A 60 -5.40 -6.08 -8.85
N ILE A 61 -4.60 -6.07 -7.77
CA ILE A 61 -3.43 -6.95 -7.67
C ILE A 61 -3.83 -8.43 -7.65
N LEU A 62 -5.04 -8.79 -7.19
CA LEU A 62 -5.54 -10.17 -7.10
C LEU A 62 -6.13 -10.71 -8.41
N ILE A 63 -6.46 -9.83 -9.36
CA ILE A 63 -6.94 -10.22 -10.70
C ILE A 63 -5.73 -10.33 -11.66
N PRO A 64 -5.44 -11.52 -12.25
CA PRO A 64 -4.21 -11.72 -13.03
C PRO A 64 -4.02 -10.75 -14.21
N SER A 65 -5.10 -10.31 -14.86
CA SER A 65 -5.04 -9.38 -15.98
C SER A 65 -4.74 -7.93 -15.58
N THR A 66 -4.97 -7.56 -14.32
CA THR A 66 -4.75 -6.19 -13.80
C THR A 66 -3.68 -6.12 -12.72
N SER A 67 -2.96 -7.21 -12.49
CA SER A 67 -2.05 -7.35 -11.36
C SER A 67 -0.90 -6.35 -11.38
N THR A 68 -0.41 -5.99 -12.57
CA THR A 68 0.61 -4.96 -12.77
C THR A 68 0.14 -3.59 -12.30
N ILE A 69 -1.10 -3.22 -12.63
CA ILE A 69 -1.69 -1.93 -12.22
C ILE A 69 -1.85 -1.91 -10.70
N GLY A 70 -2.34 -3.01 -10.11
CA GLY A 70 -2.46 -3.15 -8.66
C GLY A 70 -1.11 -3.03 -7.95
N ALA A 71 -0.08 -3.74 -8.43
CA ALA A 71 1.25 -3.70 -7.84
C ALA A 71 1.92 -2.33 -7.95
N LEU A 72 1.77 -1.63 -9.08
CA LEU A 72 2.25 -0.26 -9.25
C LEU A 72 1.56 0.70 -8.28
N GLY A 73 0.23 0.62 -8.19
CA GLY A 73 -0.56 1.46 -7.30
C GLY A 73 -0.22 1.24 -5.82
N ILE A 74 -0.10 -0.02 -5.38
CA ILE A 74 0.35 -0.33 -4.02
C ILE A 74 1.77 0.21 -3.78
N SER A 75 2.69 0.02 -4.74
CA SER A 75 4.07 0.51 -4.60
C SER A 75 4.10 2.03 -4.36
N VAL A 76 3.36 2.81 -5.15
CA VAL A 76 3.27 4.26 -5.02
C VAL A 76 2.68 4.66 -3.66
N LEU A 77 1.59 4.02 -3.23
CA LEU A 77 0.96 4.31 -1.95
C LEU A 77 1.89 3.98 -0.76
N MET A 78 2.59 2.85 -0.81
CA MET A 78 3.51 2.45 0.24
C MET A 78 4.72 3.37 0.33
N VAL A 79 5.24 3.87 -0.80
CA VAL A 79 6.27 4.93 -0.80
C VAL A 79 5.76 6.18 -0.09
N GLY A 80 4.54 6.64 -0.39
CA GLY A 80 3.91 7.76 0.31
C GLY A 80 3.78 7.51 1.82
N ALA A 81 3.36 6.30 2.22
CA ALA A 81 3.26 5.91 3.62
C ALA A 81 4.64 5.92 4.32
N MET A 82 5.66 5.31 3.72
CA MET A 82 7.01 5.26 4.26
C MET A 82 7.61 6.66 4.44
N ILE A 83 7.50 7.53 3.43
CA ILE A 83 7.96 8.93 3.52
C ILE A 83 7.22 9.65 4.65
N SER A 84 5.92 9.41 4.81
CA SER A 84 5.11 10.00 5.87
C SER A 84 5.57 9.57 7.27
N HIS A 85 5.98 8.31 7.43
CA HIS A 85 6.60 7.80 8.67
C HIS A 85 7.93 8.47 8.97
N ILE A 86 8.81 8.60 7.98
CA ILE A 86 10.13 9.19 8.16
C ILE A 86 10.04 10.70 8.49
N THR A 87 9.06 11.40 7.92
CA THR A 87 9.01 12.87 7.97
C THR A 87 8.04 13.44 9.01
N LYS A 88 6.87 12.82 9.25
CA LYS A 88 5.79 13.43 10.04
C LYS A 88 5.25 12.56 11.17
N ILE A 89 5.14 11.25 10.95
CA ILE A 89 4.45 10.32 11.87
C ILE A 89 5.42 9.72 12.89
N GLY A 90 6.64 9.38 12.47
CA GLY A 90 7.61 8.64 13.28
C GLY A 90 7.26 7.16 13.47
N PHE A 91 7.91 6.53 14.45
CA PHE A 91 7.91 5.07 14.66
C PHE A 91 7.45 4.64 16.08
N LYS A 92 6.84 5.52 16.87
CA LYS A 92 6.42 5.19 18.24
C LYS A 92 5.10 4.39 18.26
N GLY A 93 4.98 3.44 19.19
CA GLY A 93 3.75 2.66 19.40
C GLY A 93 3.29 1.92 18.14
N ASN A 94 2.02 2.06 17.79
CA ASN A 94 1.41 1.39 16.63
C ASN A 94 1.95 1.88 15.26
N ASN A 95 2.79 2.92 15.23
CA ASN A 95 3.37 3.43 13.98
C ASN A 95 4.51 2.56 13.43
N LEU A 96 5.29 1.88 14.29
CA LEU A 96 6.37 1.00 13.81
C LEU A 96 5.81 -0.22 13.05
N PRO A 97 4.80 -0.96 13.57
CA PRO A 97 4.16 -2.02 12.81
C PRO A 97 3.59 -1.54 11.46
N LEU A 98 2.95 -0.38 11.40
CA LEU A 98 2.42 0.19 10.15
C LEU A 98 3.55 0.45 9.12
N PHE A 99 4.69 0.97 9.57
CA PHE A 99 5.85 1.16 8.70
C PHE A 99 6.42 -0.16 8.20
N ILE A 100 6.55 -1.17 9.06
CA ILE A 100 7.02 -2.51 8.68
C ILE A 100 6.06 -3.14 7.66
N SER A 101 4.75 -3.05 7.87
CA SER A 101 3.74 -3.52 6.92
C SER A 101 3.86 -2.80 5.57
N ALA A 102 4.12 -1.49 5.56
CA ALA A 102 4.36 -0.74 4.33
C ALA A 102 5.62 -1.23 3.59
N LEU A 103 6.70 -1.51 4.33
CA LEU A 103 7.94 -2.05 3.78
C LEU A 103 7.73 -3.42 3.13
N ILE A 104 6.98 -4.31 3.79
CA ILE A 104 6.65 -5.65 3.29
C ILE A 104 5.78 -5.55 2.02
N ALA A 105 4.69 -4.77 2.07
CA ALA A 105 3.80 -4.61 0.93
C ALA A 105 4.52 -3.98 -0.28
N PHE A 106 5.38 -2.99 -0.04
CA PHE A 106 6.24 -2.40 -1.06
C PHE A 106 7.20 -3.43 -1.65
N GLY A 107 7.95 -4.14 -0.80
CA GLY A 107 8.91 -5.15 -1.22
C GLY A 107 8.26 -6.25 -2.06
N CYS A 108 7.13 -6.81 -1.62
CA CYS A 108 6.39 -7.80 -2.40
C CYS A 108 5.94 -7.27 -3.76
N SER A 109 5.41 -6.04 -3.80
CA SER A 109 4.92 -5.43 -5.03
C SER A 109 6.05 -5.14 -6.03
N VAL A 110 7.20 -4.64 -5.55
CA VAL A 110 8.38 -4.37 -6.39
C VAL A 110 8.99 -5.67 -6.91
N VAL A 111 9.15 -6.69 -6.06
CA VAL A 111 9.65 -8.00 -6.49
C VAL A 111 8.72 -8.64 -7.53
N TYR A 112 7.41 -8.52 -7.35
CA TYR A 112 6.43 -8.99 -8.33
C TYR A 112 6.60 -8.29 -9.68
N LEU A 113 6.69 -6.96 -9.69
CA LEU A 113 6.88 -6.16 -10.91
C LEU A 113 8.21 -6.47 -11.60
N PHE A 114 9.28 -6.64 -10.83
CA PHE A 114 10.60 -7.01 -11.35
C PHE A 114 10.54 -8.36 -12.08
N ILE A 115 9.97 -9.39 -11.46
CA ILE A 115 9.82 -10.71 -12.09
C ILE A 115 9.02 -10.63 -13.39
N LEU A 116 7.91 -9.87 -13.38
CA LEU A 116 7.08 -9.70 -14.57
C LEU A 116 7.84 -9.01 -15.71
N LEU A 117 8.59 -7.95 -15.40
CA LEU A 117 9.39 -7.23 -16.38
C LEU A 117 10.52 -8.09 -16.95
N SER A 118 11.23 -8.85 -16.11
CA SER A 118 12.27 -9.78 -16.54
C SER A 118 11.74 -10.85 -17.50
N TYR A 119 10.54 -11.38 -17.24
CA TYR A 119 9.91 -12.36 -18.11
C TYR A 119 9.50 -11.76 -19.46
N ALA A 120 8.95 -10.54 -19.46
CA ALA A 120 8.59 -9.84 -20.70
C ALA A 120 9.81 -9.57 -21.59
N MET A 121 10.93 -9.14 -21.01
CA MET A 121 12.18 -8.91 -21.75
C MET A 121 12.75 -10.21 -22.34
N TYR A 122 12.67 -11.32 -21.61
CA TYR A 122 13.17 -12.61 -22.09
C TYR A 122 12.42 -13.12 -23.34
N ILE A 123 11.10 -12.89 -23.43
CA ILE A 123 10.30 -13.32 -24.60
C ILE A 123 10.52 -12.40 -25.81
N SER A 124 10.98 -11.17 -25.58
CA SER A 124 11.22 -10.19 -26.67
C SER A 124 12.56 -10.34 -27.39
N VAL A 125 13.42 -11.29 -26.98
CA VAL A 125 14.72 -11.61 -27.58
C VAL A 125 14.62 -12.93 -28.32
#